data_AF-A0A7J8TZ62-F1
#
_entry.id   AF-A0A7J8TZ62-F1
#
_cell.length_a   1.000
_cell.length_b   1.000
_cell.length_c   1.000
_cell.angle_alpha   90.00
_cell.angle_beta   90.00
_cell.angle_gamma   90.00
#
_symmetry.space_group_name_H-M   'P 1'
#
loop_
_entity.id
_entity.type
_entity.pdbx_description
1 polymer ?
#
loop_
_entity_poly.entity_id
_entity_poly.type
_entity_poly.pdbx_seq_one_letter_code
_entity_poly.pdbx_strand_id
1 'polypeptide(L)'
;MILIWQRLTVMVALEVFLAMKWKLNDSLLIELSSIVVFNGCANKSMRPWSLQATFADINERDIKKVGNVVFSMAEKNGNEMTSSLTIACINREEIFKTWW
;
A
#
# COMPACT_ATOMS: atom_id res chain seq x y z
N MET A 1 -12.38 1.56 -9.77
CA MET A 1 -12.09 0.18 -9.35
C MET A 1 -10.60 -0.04 -9.05
N ILE A 2 -9.67 0.30 -9.95
CA ILE A 2 -8.20 0.11 -9.76
C ILE A 2 -7.62 0.81 -8.51
N LEU A 3 -8.08 2.03 -8.19
CA LEU A 3 -7.59 2.80 -7.03
C LEU A 3 -7.94 2.18 -5.67
N ILE A 4 -9.04 1.42 -5.58
CA ILE A 4 -9.45 0.76 -4.32
C ILE A 4 -8.52 -0.40 -4.00
N TRP A 5 -8.08 -1.14 -5.03
CA TRP A 5 -7.19 -2.29 -4.86
C TRP A 5 -5.76 -1.86 -4.49
N GLN A 6 -5.25 -0.80 -5.12
CA GLN A 6 -3.93 -0.27 -4.77
C GLN A 6 -3.88 0.30 -3.34
N ARG A 7 -5.00 0.84 -2.84
CA ARG A 7 -5.15 1.21 -1.43
C ARG A 7 -5.02 0.01 -0.50
N LEU A 8 -5.70 -1.10 -0.81
CA LEU A 8 -5.62 -2.33 -0.01
C LEU A 8 -4.20 -2.88 0.04
N THR A 9 -3.44 -2.82 -1.07
CA THR A 9 -2.04 -3.26 -1.10
C THR A 9 -1.17 -2.46 -0.12
N VAL A 10 -1.33 -1.13 -0.06
CA VAL A 10 -0.58 -0.28 0.89
C VAL A 10 -0.95 -0.60 2.34
N MET A 11 -2.24 -0.79 2.63
CA MET A 11 -2.70 -1.15 3.97
C MET A 11 -2.15 -2.51 4.42
N VAL A 12 -2.24 -3.53 3.57
CA VAL A 12 -1.72 -4.87 3.88
C VAL A 12 -0.21 -4.83 4.11
N ALA A 13 0.55 -4.08 3.32
CA ALA A 13 1.99 -3.95 3.52
C ALA A 13 2.32 -3.33 4.90
N LEU A 14 1.57 -2.30 5.31
CA LEU A 14 1.73 -1.67 6.62
C LEU A 14 1.34 -2.63 7.76
N GLU A 15 0.22 -3.34 7.63
CA GLU A 15 -0.24 -4.32 8.63
C GLU A 15 0.73 -5.48 8.81
N VAL A 16 1.24 -6.05 7.71
CA VAL A 16 2.23 -7.13 7.75
C VAL A 16 3.53 -6.63 8.38
N PHE A 17 4.01 -5.44 8.01
CA PHE A 17 5.22 -4.87 8.61
C PHE A 17 5.08 -4.68 10.13
N LEU A 18 3.94 -4.18 10.59
CA LEU A 18 3.64 -4.04 12.01
C LEU A 18 3.53 -5.40 12.73
N ALA A 19 2.85 -6.37 12.11
CA ALA A 19 2.65 -7.70 12.68
C ALA A 19 3.97 -8.48 12.83
N MET A 20 4.91 -8.28 11.91
CA MET A 20 6.23 -8.91 11.94
C MET A 20 7.12 -8.40 13.08
N LYS A 21 6.71 -7.33 13.80
CA LYS A 21 7.48 -6.68 14.88
C LYS A 21 8.93 -6.40 14.49
N TRP A 22 9.19 -6.17 13.20
CA TRP A 22 10.50 -5.76 12.74
C TRP A 22 10.92 -4.51 13.49
N LYS A 23 12.18 -4.47 13.93
CA LYS A 23 12.69 -3.36 14.73
C LYS A 23 12.36 -2.07 13.99
N LEU A 24 11.62 -1.19 14.65
CA LEU A 24 11.16 0.13 14.19
C LEU A 24 12.30 1.09 13.76
N ASN A 25 13.54 0.59 13.69
CA ASN A 25 14.72 1.32 13.23
C ASN A 25 14.91 1.21 11.71
N ASP A 26 14.33 0.20 11.06
CA ASP A 26 14.41 0.05 9.60
C ASP A 26 13.24 0.73 8.89
N SER A 27 13.52 1.35 7.75
CA SER A 27 12.50 2.01 6.93
C SER A 27 11.72 1.00 6.09
N LEU A 28 10.39 1.14 6.06
CA LEU A 28 9.56 0.42 5.09
C LEU A 28 9.58 1.18 3.75
N LEU A 29 10.16 0.58 2.72
CA LEU A 29 10.08 1.08 1.35
C LEU A 29 8.85 0.50 0.66
N ILE A 30 7.97 1.38 0.15
CA ILE A 30 6.79 1.00 -0.62
C ILE A 30 6.96 1.54 -2.04
N GLU A 31 7.16 0.62 -2.99
CA GLU A 31 7.19 0.92 -4.41
C GLU A 31 5.77 0.92 -5.00
N LEU A 32 5.41 2.03 -5.65
CA LEU A 32 4.09 2.22 -6.24
C LEU A 32 4.22 2.40 -7.75
N SER A 33 3.40 1.71 -8.53
CA SER A 33 3.32 1.91 -9.99
C SER A 33 2.25 2.92 -10.40
N SER A 34 1.50 3.48 -9.45
CA SER A 34 0.40 4.41 -9.69
C SER A 34 0.74 5.79 -9.16
N ILE A 35 0.89 6.73 -10.09
CA ILE A 35 1.22 8.13 -9.75
C ILE A 35 0.13 8.77 -8.89
N VAL A 36 -1.14 8.36 -9.07
CA VAL A 36 -2.27 8.86 -8.26
C VAL A 36 -2.16 8.40 -6.81
N VAL A 37 -1.80 7.13 -6.60
CA VAL A 37 -1.62 6.56 -5.24
C VAL A 37 -0.35 7.10 -4.60
N PHE A 38 0.73 7.20 -5.37
CA PHE A 38 1.98 7.83 -4.92
C PHE A 38 1.73 9.27 -4.44
N ASN A 39 1.08 10.09 -5.26
CA ASN A 39 0.72 11.45 -4.87
C ASN A 39 -0.22 11.45 -3.67
N GLY A 40 -1.19 10.54 -3.59
CA GLY A 40 -2.09 10.44 -2.44
C GLY A 40 -1.38 10.15 -1.12
N CYS A 41 -0.40 9.23 -1.12
CA CYS A 41 0.35 8.83 0.07
C CYS A 41 1.44 9.85 0.44
N ALA A 42 2.28 10.23 -0.53
CA ALA A 42 3.47 11.04 -0.32
C ALA A 42 3.21 12.56 -0.38
N ASN A 43 2.23 13.01 -1.17
CA ASN A 43 1.98 14.43 -1.43
C ASN A 43 0.54 14.86 -1.08
N LYS A 44 0.35 15.31 0.17
CA LYS A 44 -0.97 15.67 0.71
C LYS A 44 -1.73 16.71 -0.14
N SER A 45 -1.04 17.64 -0.80
CA SER A 45 -1.69 18.70 -1.59
C SER A 45 -2.22 18.21 -2.94
N MET A 46 -1.72 17.08 -3.44
CA MET A 46 -2.14 16.50 -4.72
C MET A 46 -3.20 15.40 -4.57
N ARG A 47 -3.78 15.25 -3.37
CA ARG A 47 -4.83 14.26 -3.12
C ARG A 47 -6.08 14.61 -3.91
N PRO A 48 -6.64 13.66 -4.69
CA PRO A 48 -7.98 13.82 -5.22
C PRO A 48 -8.97 14.05 -4.07
N TRP A 49 -9.83 15.06 -4.20
CA TRP A 49 -10.78 15.45 -3.15
C TRP A 49 -11.64 14.28 -2.67
N SER A 50 -12.11 13.45 -3.60
CA SER A 50 -12.93 12.26 -3.32
C SER A 50 -12.21 11.16 -2.54
N LEU A 51 -10.87 11.18 -2.48
CA LEU A 51 -10.05 10.18 -1.79
C LEU A 51 -9.31 10.75 -0.58
N GLN A 52 -9.57 12.01 -0.23
CA GLN A 52 -8.81 12.72 0.79
C GLN A 52 -8.95 12.06 2.18
N ALA A 53 -10.18 11.68 2.56
CA ALA A 53 -10.45 10.96 3.81
C ALA A 53 -9.75 9.58 3.85
N THR A 54 -9.75 8.87 2.72
CA THR A 54 -9.11 7.56 2.60
C THR A 54 -7.60 7.63 2.80
N PHE A 55 -6.92 8.60 2.20
CA PHE A 55 -5.48 8.80 2.38
C PHE A 55 -5.13 9.44 3.73
N ALA A 56 -6.05 10.17 4.36
CA ALA A 56 -5.86 10.67 5.72
C ALA A 56 -5.83 9.50 6.71
N ASP A 57 -6.77 8.57 6.58
CA ASP A 57 -6.90 7.38 7.43
C ASP A 57 -5.64 6.50 7.42
N ILE A 58 -5.11 6.20 6.23
CA ILE A 58 -3.85 5.42 6.06
C ILE A 58 -2.67 6.14 6.71
N ASN A 59 -2.53 7.46 6.47
CA ASN A 59 -1.39 8.22 6.97
C ASN A 59 -1.45 8.40 8.49
N GLU A 60 -2.63 8.54 9.07
CA GLU A 60 -2.79 8.81 10.50
C GLU A 60 -2.75 7.56 11.35
N ARG A 61 -3.35 6.45 10.89
CA ARG A 61 -3.41 5.22 11.68
C ARG A 61 -2.19 4.33 11.54
N ASP A 62 -1.65 4.18 10.34
CA ASP A 62 -0.74 3.07 10.05
C ASP A 62 0.68 3.55 9.76
N ILE A 63 0.86 4.59 8.94
CA ILE A 63 2.19 5.15 8.66
C ILE A 63 2.83 5.74 9.93
N LYS A 64 2.06 6.44 10.77
CA LYS A 64 2.58 6.97 12.05
C LYS A 64 3.05 5.88 13.01
N LYS A 65 2.45 4.68 12.97
CA LYS A 65 2.87 3.54 13.81
C LYS A 65 4.14 2.90 13.28
N VAL A 66 4.31 2.84 11.96
CA VAL A 66 5.52 2.32 11.31
C VAL A 66 6.71 3.28 11.48
N GLY A 67 6.45 4.57 11.61
CA GLY A 67 7.46 5.58 11.91
C GLY A 67 8.18 6.07 10.65
N ASN A 68 8.96 5.20 10.00
CA ASN A 68 9.74 5.55 8.81
C ASN A 68 9.25 4.77 7.57
N VAL A 69 8.37 5.40 6.80
CA VAL A 69 7.88 4.85 5.52
C VAL A 69 8.39 5.73 4.38
N VAL A 70 9.06 5.11 3.41
CA VAL A 70 9.57 5.77 2.20
C VAL A 70 8.75 5.29 1.02
N PHE A 71 8.24 6.21 0.21
CA PHE A 71 7.54 5.89 -1.03
C PHE A 71 8.46 6.14 -2.22
N SER A 72 8.49 5.21 -3.16
CA SER A 72 9.16 5.36 -4.45
C SER A 72 8.23 4.97 -5.59
N MET A 73 8.49 5.51 -6.78
CA MET A 73 7.78 5.12 -7.98
C MET A 73 8.50 3.93 -8.60
N ALA A 74 7.78 2.85 -8.87
CA ALA A 74 8.35 1.69 -9.57
C ALA A 74 8.74 2.08 -11.00
N GLU A 75 9.90 1.61 -11.47
CA GLU A 75 10.27 1.71 -12.88
C GLU A 75 9.26 0.96 -13.76
N LYS A 76 9.17 1.35 -15.03
CA LYS A 76 8.29 0.68 -16.00
C LYS A 76 8.66 -0.82 -16.03
N ASN A 77 7.70 -1.69 -15.69
CA ASN A 77 7.82 -3.15 -15.51
C ASN A 77 8.39 -3.66 -14.17
N GLY A 78 8.87 -2.80 -13.26
CA GLY A 78 9.33 -3.23 -11.92
C GLY A 78 8.23 -3.84 -11.05
N ASN A 79 6.96 -3.52 -11.36
CA ASN A 79 5.80 -3.99 -10.60
C ASN A 79 5.03 -5.15 -11.27
N GLU A 80 5.63 -5.85 -12.24
CA GLU A 80 4.98 -6.96 -12.96
C GLU A 80 4.59 -8.11 -12.04
N MET A 81 5.43 -8.42 -11.04
CA MET A 81 5.14 -9.47 -10.06
C MET A 81 3.94 -9.09 -9.18
N THR A 82 3.92 -7.89 -8.61
CA THR A 82 2.81 -7.40 -7.78
C THR A 82 1.52 -7.24 -8.60
N SER A 83 1.64 -6.83 -9.87
CA SER A 83 0.50 -6.72 -10.78
C SER A 83 -0.07 -8.11 -11.09
N SER A 84 0.78 -9.08 -11.36
CA SER A 84 0.40 -10.48 -11.57
C SER A 84 -0.23 -11.09 -10.31
N LEU A 85 0.32 -10.79 -9.13
CA LEU A 85 -0.22 -11.23 -7.85
C LEU A 85 -1.58 -10.59 -7.57
N THR A 86 -1.72 -9.29 -7.85
CA THR A 86 -2.99 -8.57 -7.70
C THR A 86 -4.06 -9.14 -8.64
N ILE A 87 -3.73 -9.42 -9.90
CA ILE A 87 -4.63 -10.07 -10.86
C ILE A 87 -4.98 -11.49 -10.40
N ALA A 88 -4.02 -12.27 -9.91
CA ALA A 88 -4.26 -13.60 -9.37
C ALA A 88 -5.17 -13.58 -8.14
N CYS A 89 -5.03 -12.58 -7.25
CA CYS A 89 -5.92 -12.37 -6.11
C CYS A 89 -7.33 -11.94 -6.54
N ILE A 90 -7.44 -11.03 -7.51
CA ILE A 90 -8.74 -10.57 -8.06
C ILE A 90 -9.49 -11.74 -8.72
N ASN A 91 -8.78 -12.60 -9.44
CA ASN A 91 -9.36 -13.72 -10.18
C ASN A 91 -9.69 -14.93 -9.30
N ARG A 92 -9.40 -14.90 -8.00
CA ARG A 92 -9.76 -15.94 -7.04
C ARG A 92 -10.78 -15.37 -6.07
N GLU A 93 -12.06 -15.63 -6.33
CA GLU A 93 -13.19 -15.14 -5.51
C GLU A 93 -13.16 -15.65 -4.05
N GLU A 94 -12.39 -16.70 -3.74
CA GLU A 94 -12.25 -17.28 -2.40
C GLU A 94 -10.78 -17.59 -2.06
N ILE A 95 -10.07 -16.69 -1.36
CA ILE A 95 -8.81 -17.04 -0.69
C ILE A 95 -8.81 -16.55 0.75
N PHE A 96 -9.55 -17.22 1.65
CA PHE A 96 -9.11 -17.33 3.03
C PHE A 96 -9.54 -18.70 3.58
N LYS A 97 -8.61 -19.68 3.52
CA LYS A 97 -8.51 -20.73 4.53
C LYS A 97 -7.11 -20.59 5.14
N THR A 98 -7.05 -20.05 6.34
CA THR A 98 -5.86 -20.15 7.19
C THR A 98 -6.13 -21.30 8.17
N TRP A 99 -5.24 -22.29 8.18
CA TRP A 99 -5.11 -23.25 9.27
C TRP A 99 -3.86 -22.89 10.05
N TRP A 100 -3.99 -22.86 11.37
CA TRP A 100 -2.90 -22.71 12.34
C TRP A 100 -2.23 -24.05 12.61
#